data_AF-A0A7Y2BXJ4-F1
#
_entry.id   AF-A0A7Y2BXJ4-F1
#
_cell.length_a   1.000
_cell.length_b   1.000
_cell.length_c   1.000
_cell.angle_alpha   90.00
_cell.angle_beta   90.00
_cell.angle_gamma   90.00
#
_symmetry.space_group_name_H-M   'P 1'
#
loop_
_entity.id
_entity.type
_entity.pdbx_description
1 polymer ?
#
loop_
_entity_poly.entity_id
_entity_poly.type
_entity_poly.pdbx_seq_one_letter_code
_entity_poly.pdbx_strand_id
1 'polypeptide(L)'
;MAIPLLASEHPNPELEMPAPAANNSQQGCVTFLLDFCGADDSGGGYFAADFQGWDPVPMCDYGGVWEISFCGLDAGTYQYKFLNGPGGWEFMGFGDVCTNPADNENRFVDISGGCDIEGPWCWSQCVAGSGAPSD
;
A
#
# COMPACT_ATOMS: atom_id res chain seq x y z
N MET A 1 67.07 -32.46 -11.66
CA MET A 1 67.23 -31.05 -12.04
C MET A 1 66.34 -30.79 -13.24
N ALA A 2 65.19 -30.15 -13.00
CA ALA A 2 64.31 -29.51 -13.99
C ALA A 2 63.27 -28.70 -13.19
N ILE A 3 63.30 -27.38 -13.34
CA ILE A 3 62.26 -26.39 -13.02
C ILE A 3 61.81 -25.91 -14.42
N PRO A 4 60.52 -25.71 -14.80
CA PRO A 4 59.47 -24.85 -14.19
C PRO A 4 58.05 -25.49 -14.24
N LEU A 5 56.90 -24.91 -13.85
CA LEU A 5 56.38 -23.54 -13.96
C LEU A 5 55.31 -23.33 -12.85
N LEU A 6 55.40 -22.20 -12.14
CA LEU A 6 54.38 -21.73 -11.20
C LEU A 6 53.11 -21.34 -11.98
N ALA A 7 51.98 -21.95 -11.64
CA ALA A 7 50.68 -21.29 -11.78
C ALA A 7 50.37 -20.60 -10.44
N SER A 8 50.24 -19.28 -10.51
CA SER A 8 49.84 -18.41 -9.42
C SER A 8 48.33 -18.43 -9.32
N GLU A 9 47.77 -19.15 -8.36
CA GLU A 9 46.34 -19.13 -8.06
C GLU A 9 46.09 -18.53 -6.68
N HIS A 10 46.01 -17.20 -6.66
CA HIS A 10 45.40 -16.41 -5.60
C HIS A 10 44.59 -15.29 -6.26
N PRO A 11 43.50 -14.86 -5.64
CA PRO A 11 42.26 -15.56 -5.37
C PRO A 11 41.16 -15.03 -6.31
N ASN A 12 40.01 -15.70 -6.43
CA ASN A 12 38.81 -15.02 -6.91
C ASN A 12 38.31 -14.13 -5.75
N PRO A 13 38.39 -12.80 -5.80
CA PRO A 13 37.65 -11.97 -4.87
C PRO A 13 36.23 -11.92 -5.43
N GLU A 14 35.45 -12.97 -5.20
CA GLU A 14 34.05 -12.70 -4.95
C GLU A 14 34.06 -11.78 -3.74
N LEU A 15 33.90 -10.50 -4.04
CA LEU A 15 33.52 -9.48 -3.10
C LEU A 15 32.33 -10.06 -2.36
N GLU A 16 32.59 -10.62 -1.18
CA GLU A 16 31.67 -10.61 -0.06
C GLU A 16 31.36 -9.13 0.20
N MET A 17 30.54 -8.54 -0.68
CA MET A 17 29.57 -7.58 -0.22
C MET A 17 28.94 -8.27 0.99
N PRO A 18 28.98 -7.67 2.20
CA PRO A 18 28.20 -8.23 3.28
C PRO A 18 26.82 -8.47 2.70
N ALA A 19 26.34 -9.71 2.76
CA ALA A 19 24.96 -10.02 2.39
C ALA A 19 24.12 -8.87 2.96
N PRO A 20 23.28 -8.18 2.15
CA PRO A 20 22.47 -7.09 2.66
C PRO A 20 21.85 -7.62 3.94
N ALA A 21 22.22 -6.99 5.08
CA ALA A 21 21.95 -7.53 6.40
C ALA A 21 20.50 -7.97 6.38
N ALA A 22 20.22 -9.29 6.46
CA ALA A 22 18.90 -9.83 6.18
C ALA A 22 17.87 -9.02 6.96
N ASN A 23 17.28 -8.05 6.28
CA ASN A 23 16.42 -7.05 6.88
C ASN A 23 15.11 -7.78 7.01
N ASN A 24 14.99 -8.50 8.14
CA ASN A 24 13.87 -9.34 8.49
C ASN A 24 12.60 -8.52 8.83
N SER A 25 12.52 -7.30 8.32
CA SER A 25 11.30 -6.51 8.18
C SER A 25 10.82 -6.71 6.74
N GLN A 26 9.83 -7.58 6.54
CA GLN A 26 9.14 -7.70 5.25
C GLN A 26 8.35 -6.39 5.04
N GLN A 27 9.04 -5.39 4.49
CA GLN A 27 8.44 -4.10 4.16
C GLN A 27 7.83 -4.19 2.77
N GLY A 28 6.56 -3.82 2.67
CA GLY A 28 5.78 -3.84 1.46
C GLY A 28 5.45 -2.46 0.90
N CYS A 29 4.75 -2.49 -0.22
CA CYS A 29 4.03 -1.38 -0.80
C CYS A 29 2.54 -1.71 -0.88
N VAL A 30 1.69 -0.69 -0.89
CA VAL A 30 0.27 -0.82 -1.14
C VAL A 30 -0.21 0.31 -2.03
N THR A 31 -1.02 -0.02 -3.02
CA THR A 31 -1.73 0.94 -3.85
C THR A 31 -3.21 0.95 -3.45
N PHE A 32 -3.70 2.08 -2.96
CA PHE A 32 -5.11 2.27 -2.62
C PHE A 32 -5.85 2.87 -3.80
N LEU A 33 -7.01 2.29 -4.09
CA LEU A 33 -7.87 2.69 -5.20
C LEU A 33 -9.26 3.07 -4.68
N LEU A 34 -9.78 4.21 -5.11
CA LEU A 34 -11.09 4.74 -4.75
C LEU A 34 -11.90 5.03 -6.02
N ASP A 35 -13.14 4.58 -6.05
CA ASP A 35 -14.15 4.97 -7.04
C ASP A 35 -15.31 5.63 -6.29
N PHE A 36 -15.81 6.78 -6.76
CA PHE A 36 -16.96 7.43 -6.13
C PHE A 36 -18.28 6.73 -6.43
N CYS A 37 -18.33 5.80 -7.40
CA CYS A 37 -19.48 4.97 -7.73
C CYS A 37 -20.77 5.77 -7.97
N GLY A 38 -20.62 6.92 -8.62
CA GLY A 38 -21.71 7.85 -8.92
C GLY A 38 -22.06 8.83 -7.80
N ALA A 39 -21.37 8.78 -6.65
CA ALA A 39 -21.40 9.85 -5.67
C ALA A 39 -20.70 11.11 -6.21
N ASP A 40 -20.97 12.26 -5.59
CA ASP A 40 -20.28 13.51 -5.90
C ASP A 40 -18.79 13.40 -5.55
N ASP A 41 -17.92 13.70 -6.51
CA ASP A 41 -16.46 13.68 -6.38
C ASP A 41 -15.85 15.08 -6.49
N SER A 42 -16.68 16.13 -6.41
CA SER A 42 -16.28 17.52 -6.63
C SER A 42 -15.24 18.06 -5.64
N GLY A 43 -15.12 17.44 -4.46
CA GLY A 43 -14.07 17.73 -3.48
C GLY A 43 -12.73 17.06 -3.77
N GLY A 44 -12.70 16.08 -4.68
CA GLY A 44 -11.55 15.26 -5.02
C GLY A 44 -11.27 14.13 -4.03
N GLY A 45 -10.62 13.07 -4.50
CA GLY A 45 -10.21 11.94 -3.67
C GLY A 45 -9.02 12.28 -2.78
N TYR A 46 -9.16 11.96 -1.49
CA TYR A 46 -8.13 12.08 -0.47
C TYR A 46 -8.04 10.78 0.33
N PHE A 47 -6.91 10.58 0.98
CA PHE A 47 -6.61 9.39 1.78
C PHE A 47 -6.00 9.79 3.12
N ALA A 48 -6.35 9.07 4.18
CA ALA A 48 -5.66 9.17 5.46
C ALA A 48 -5.61 7.80 6.14
N ALA A 49 -4.44 7.43 6.65
CA ALA A 49 -4.22 6.21 7.43
C ALA A 49 -3.44 6.45 8.74
N ASP A 50 -3.45 5.45 9.63
CA ASP A 50 -2.72 5.45 10.89
C ASP A 50 -1.19 5.55 10.73
N PHE A 51 -0.60 4.87 9.75
CA PHE A 51 0.85 4.85 9.48
C PHE A 51 1.41 6.20 9.02
N GLN A 52 0.54 7.15 8.65
CA GLN A 52 0.92 8.52 8.28
C GLN A 52 0.33 9.57 9.24
N GLY A 53 -0.30 9.15 10.34
CA GLY A 53 -0.77 10.04 11.40
C GLY A 53 -2.13 10.69 11.14
N TRP A 54 -2.97 10.10 10.29
CA TRP A 54 -4.30 10.60 9.93
C TRP A 54 -4.32 11.99 9.25
N ASP A 55 -3.21 12.42 8.64
CA ASP A 55 -3.15 13.64 7.83
C ASP A 55 -3.73 13.38 6.42
N PRO A 56 -4.76 14.11 5.96
CA PRO A 56 -5.32 13.88 4.63
C PRO A 56 -4.35 14.26 3.51
N VAL A 57 -4.07 13.32 2.62
CA VAL A 57 -3.24 13.54 1.42
C VAL A 57 -4.08 13.37 0.14
N PRO A 58 -3.88 14.21 -0.89
CA PRO A 58 -4.63 14.09 -2.14
C PRO A 58 -4.22 12.84 -2.93
N MET A 59 -5.20 12.20 -3.55
CA MET A 59 -5.01 11.08 -4.48
C MET A 59 -4.96 11.59 -5.94
N CYS A 60 -4.41 10.79 -6.84
CA CYS A 60 -4.38 11.09 -8.28
C CYS A 60 -5.61 10.47 -8.98
N ASP A 61 -6.37 11.25 -9.74
CA ASP A 61 -7.46 10.74 -10.58
C ASP A 61 -6.94 10.18 -11.92
N TYR A 62 -7.28 8.92 -12.19
CA TYR A 62 -7.01 8.21 -13.43
C TYR A 62 -8.31 7.78 -14.12
N GLY A 63 -9.16 8.75 -14.45
CA GLY A 63 -10.36 8.50 -15.26
C GLY A 63 -11.54 8.01 -14.43
N GLY A 64 -11.72 8.57 -13.23
CA GLY A 64 -12.79 8.24 -12.28
C GLY A 64 -12.36 7.29 -11.17
N VAL A 65 -11.16 6.71 -11.27
CA VAL A 65 -10.54 5.94 -10.19
C VAL A 65 -9.37 6.74 -9.63
N TRP A 66 -9.44 7.03 -8.34
CA TRP A 66 -8.44 7.76 -7.58
C TRP A 66 -7.41 6.80 -6.99
N GLU A 67 -6.12 7.10 -7.14
CA GLU A 67 -5.01 6.22 -6.75
C GLU A 67 -4.00 6.94 -5.84
N ILE A 68 -3.48 6.21 -4.85
CA ILE A 68 -2.27 6.60 -4.10
C ILE A 68 -1.48 5.36 -3.69
N SER A 69 -0.14 5.46 -3.68
CA SER A 69 0.74 4.35 -3.30
C SER A 69 1.68 4.72 -2.16
N PHE A 70 1.88 3.79 -1.24
CA PHE A 70 2.85 3.89 -0.14
C PHE A 70 3.79 2.69 -0.16
N CYS A 71 5.06 2.89 0.20
CA CYS A 71 6.09 1.85 0.23
C CYS A 71 6.92 1.96 1.50
N GLY A 72 7.57 0.85 1.89
CA GLY A 72 8.37 0.78 3.11
C GLY A 72 7.53 0.58 4.37
N LEU A 73 6.28 0.09 4.22
CA LEU A 73 5.40 -0.24 5.33
C LEU A 73 5.71 -1.65 5.82
N ASP A 74 5.85 -1.85 7.12
CA ASP A 74 6.01 -3.21 7.66
C ASP A 74 4.76 -4.04 7.38
N ALA A 75 4.90 -5.36 7.20
CA ALA A 75 3.74 -6.22 7.09
C ALA A 75 2.85 -6.14 8.34
N GLY A 76 1.54 -6.03 8.15
CA GLY A 76 0.58 -5.87 9.25
C GLY A 76 -0.77 -5.30 8.81
N THR A 77 -1.70 -5.23 9.77
CA THR A 77 -3.01 -4.62 9.58
C THR A 77 -2.94 -3.12 9.87
N TYR A 78 -3.41 -2.31 8.93
CA TYR A 78 -3.47 -0.85 9.05
C TYR A 78 -4.88 -0.34 8.88
N GLN A 79 -5.19 0.79 9.49
CA GLN A 79 -6.48 1.46 9.35
C GLN A 79 -6.40 2.69 8.46
N TYR A 80 -7.45 2.92 7.67
CA TYR A 80 -7.52 4.05 6.77
C TYR A 80 -8.95 4.53 6.53
N LYS A 81 -9.05 5.72 5.92
CA LYS A 81 -10.27 6.29 5.37
C LYS A 81 -9.99 7.02 4.07
N PHE A 82 -10.98 6.99 3.17
CA PHE A 82 -11.08 7.93 2.06
C PHE A 82 -11.76 9.23 2.51
N LEU A 83 -11.42 10.33 1.83
CA LEU A 83 -12.09 11.62 2.00
C LEU A 83 -12.48 12.24 0.65
N ASN A 84 -13.57 13.01 0.65
CA ASN A 84 -14.03 13.84 -0.47
C ASN A 84 -13.68 15.31 -0.16
N GLY A 85 -12.51 15.75 -0.62
CA GLY A 85 -11.83 16.92 -0.09
C GLY A 85 -11.17 16.68 1.27
N PRO A 86 -10.29 17.60 1.73
CA PRO A 86 -9.43 17.38 2.91
C PRO A 86 -10.20 17.31 4.24
N GLY A 87 -11.47 17.69 4.27
CA GLY A 87 -12.33 17.59 5.46
C GLY A 87 -13.55 16.69 5.29
N GLY A 88 -13.75 16.12 4.10
CA GLY A 88 -14.93 15.31 3.79
C GLY A 88 -14.70 13.85 4.13
N TRP A 89 -14.48 13.54 5.41
CA TRP A 89 -14.26 12.16 5.87
C TRP A 89 -15.40 11.23 5.48
N GLU A 90 -15.08 10.06 4.94
CA GLU A 90 -16.11 9.06 4.67
C GLU A 90 -16.75 8.56 5.97
N PHE A 91 -18.04 8.25 5.86
CA PHE A 91 -18.80 7.62 6.92
C PHE A 91 -19.31 6.27 6.41
N MET A 92 -18.87 5.21 7.07
CA MET A 92 -19.24 3.85 6.75
C MET A 92 -20.40 3.41 7.65
N GLY A 93 -21.21 2.46 7.20
CA GLY A 93 -22.25 1.87 8.04
C GLY A 93 -21.61 1.12 9.22
N PHE A 94 -22.23 1.21 10.41
CA PHE A 94 -21.80 0.44 11.57
C PHE A 94 -21.83 -1.07 11.25
N GLY A 95 -20.67 -1.72 11.32
CA GLY A 95 -20.54 -3.17 11.15
C GLY A 95 -20.39 -3.65 9.70
N ASP A 96 -20.04 -2.76 8.77
CA ASP A 96 -19.70 -3.18 7.41
C ASP A 96 -18.44 -4.08 7.37
N VAL A 97 -18.40 -5.01 6.42
CA VAL A 97 -17.40 -6.10 6.38
C VAL A 97 -15.94 -5.65 6.19
N CYS A 98 -15.74 -4.45 5.65
CA CYS A 98 -14.42 -3.87 5.41
C CYS A 98 -14.05 -2.81 6.44
N THR A 99 -14.81 -2.67 7.54
CA THR A 99 -14.55 -1.69 8.59
C THR A 99 -14.38 -2.32 9.97
N ASN A 100 -13.69 -1.58 10.84
CA ASN A 100 -13.58 -1.91 12.25
C ASN A 100 -14.61 -1.09 13.06
N PRO A 101 -15.65 -1.73 13.64
CA PRO A 101 -16.68 -1.03 14.41
C PRO A 101 -16.17 -0.49 15.76
N ALA A 102 -14.94 -0.79 16.17
CA ALA A 102 -14.35 -0.27 17.40
C ALA A 102 -13.72 1.14 17.22
N ASP A 103 -13.45 1.57 15.99
CA ASP A 103 -12.57 2.71 15.70
C ASP A 103 -13.20 3.67 14.67
N ASN A 104 -14.40 4.20 14.93
CA ASN A 104 -15.13 5.12 14.03
C ASN A 104 -15.33 4.56 12.60
N GLU A 105 -15.52 3.25 12.50
CA GLU A 105 -15.75 2.53 11.25
C GLU A 105 -14.66 2.80 10.21
N ASN A 106 -13.41 2.96 10.66
CA ASN A 106 -12.25 2.97 9.77
C ASN A 106 -12.19 1.68 8.95
N ARG A 107 -11.76 1.78 7.70
CA ARG A 107 -11.43 0.60 6.91
C ARG A 107 -10.13 -0.02 7.41
N PHE A 108 -9.91 -1.30 7.13
CA PHE A 108 -8.63 -1.96 7.42
C PHE A 108 -8.08 -2.67 6.18
N VAL A 109 -6.75 -2.73 6.08
CA VAL A 109 -6.02 -3.47 5.04
C VAL A 109 -4.90 -4.28 5.69
N ASP A 110 -4.67 -5.50 5.18
CA ASP A 110 -3.54 -6.34 5.57
C ASP A 110 -2.43 -6.22 4.53
N ILE A 111 -1.30 -5.62 4.92
CA ILE A 111 -0.12 -5.49 4.07
C ILE A 111 0.76 -6.74 4.26
N SER A 112 1.07 -7.42 3.16
CA SER A 112 1.75 -8.71 3.15
C SER A 112 3.28 -8.63 3.27
N GLY A 113 3.84 -7.43 3.07
CA GLY A 113 5.28 -7.21 2.89
C GLY A 113 5.74 -7.34 1.42
N GLY A 114 4.79 -7.56 0.49
CA GLY A 114 4.98 -7.43 -0.96
C GLY A 114 4.37 -6.13 -1.50
N CYS A 115 4.02 -6.08 -2.79
CA CYS A 115 3.24 -4.98 -3.36
C CYS A 115 1.77 -5.40 -3.46
N ASP A 116 0.92 -4.85 -2.59
CA ASP A 116 -0.50 -5.13 -2.52
C ASP A 116 -1.32 -4.06 -3.28
N ILE A 117 -2.52 -4.42 -3.73
CA ILE A 117 -3.49 -3.48 -4.31
C ILE A 117 -4.78 -3.58 -3.50
N GLU A 118 -5.22 -2.45 -2.96
CA GLU A 118 -6.40 -2.32 -2.10
C GLU A 118 -7.49 -1.51 -2.82
N GLY A 119 -8.45 -2.22 -3.43
CA GLY A 119 -9.56 -1.64 -4.18
C GLY A 119 -9.52 -1.90 -5.70
N PRO A 120 -10.24 -1.10 -6.51
CA PRO A 120 -10.99 0.10 -6.13
C PRO A 120 -12.18 -0.21 -5.23
N TRP A 121 -12.36 0.60 -4.20
CA TRP A 121 -13.53 0.57 -3.34
C TRP A 121 -14.50 1.68 -3.72
N CYS A 122 -15.80 1.40 -3.65
CA CYS A 122 -16.80 2.44 -3.69
C CYS A 122 -16.72 3.35 -2.46
N TRP A 123 -16.80 4.65 -2.70
CA TRP A 123 -16.90 5.68 -1.68
C TRP A 123 -17.97 5.35 -0.64
N SER A 124 -17.62 5.39 0.65
CA SER A 124 -18.53 5.10 1.77
C SER A 124 -19.27 3.74 1.67
N GLN A 125 -18.68 2.76 0.99
CA GLN A 125 -19.26 1.43 0.83
C GLN A 125 -18.19 0.33 0.86
N CYS A 126 -18.55 -0.84 1.40
CA CYS A 126 -17.73 -2.06 1.34
C CYS A 126 -18.07 -2.91 0.11
N VAL A 127 -18.06 -2.29 -1.07
CA VAL A 127 -18.24 -2.97 -2.35
C VAL A 127 -17.18 -2.48 -3.33
N ALA A 128 -16.78 -3.35 -4.25
CA ALA A 128 -15.81 -3.04 -5.28
C ALA A 128 -16.36 -1.98 -6.25
N GLY A 129 -15.49 -1.06 -6.67
CA GLY A 129 -15.77 -0.05 -7.67
C GLY A 129 -15.76 -0.56 -9.10
N SER A 130 -16.17 0.29 -10.04
CA SER A 130 -16.30 -0.03 -11.48
C SER A 130 -14.98 -0.41 -12.15
N GLY A 131 -13.84 -0.04 -11.53
CA GLY A 131 -12.49 -0.38 -12.00
C GLY A 131 -11.91 -1.66 -11.41
N ALA A 132 -12.65 -2.39 -10.56
CA ALA A 132 -12.17 -3.64 -10.01
C ALA A 132 -12.17 -4.74 -11.08
N PRO A 133 -11.17 -5.65 -11.09
CA PRO A 133 -11.25 -6.83 -11.93
C PRO A 133 -12.56 -7.57 -11.62
N SER A 134 -13.42 -7.76 -12.62
CA SER A 134 -14.58 -8.64 -12.46
C SER A 134 -14.06 -10.06 -12.22
N ASP A 135 -14.38 -10.64 -11.07
CA ASP A 135 -14.10 -12.04 -10.73
C ASP A 135 -14.60 -13.02 -11.80
#